data_AF-A0A3A9FML9-F1
#
_entry.id   AF-A0A3A9FML9-F1
#
_cell.length_a   1.000
_cell.length_b   1.000
_cell.length_c   1.000
_cell.angle_alpha   90.00
_cell.angle_beta   90.00
_cell.angle_gamma   90.00
#
_symmetry.space_group_name_H-M   'P 1'
#
loop_
_entity.id
_entity.type
_entity.pdbx_description
1 polymer ?
#
loop_
_entity_poly.entity_id
_entity_poly.type
_entity_poly.pdbx_seq_one_letter_code
_entity_poly.pdbx_strand_id
1 'polypeptide(L)'
;MEDKNRINIEEIEETVQSIVENYTGIHVNDRELNLLDDTLGIPVVDWLYVIQEIERRFQVNLAEMIAIETFEFFTVKGIAEKIREEG
;
A
#
# COMPACT_ATOMS: atom_id res chain seq x y z
N MET A 1 0.72 6.56 -31.06
CA MET A 1 0.22 7.38 -29.93
C MET A 1 0.04 6.39 -28.80
N GLU A 2 1.06 6.28 -27.95
CA GLU A 2 1.04 5.35 -26.80
C GLU A 2 0.33 6.02 -25.63
N ASP A 3 -0.54 5.25 -24.98
CA ASP A 3 -1.43 5.66 -23.91
C ASP A 3 -0.68 6.38 -22.77
N LYS A 4 -1.06 7.64 -22.55
CA LYS A 4 -0.41 8.57 -21.61
C LYS A 4 -0.93 8.49 -20.17
N ASN A 5 -1.60 7.42 -19.74
CA ASN A 5 -2.20 7.42 -18.41
C ASN A 5 -2.40 6.03 -17.77
N ARG A 6 -1.37 5.18 -17.78
CA ARG A 6 -1.30 4.06 -16.84
C ARG A 6 -0.13 4.35 -15.91
N ILE A 7 -0.43 4.71 -14.66
CA ILE A 7 0.60 4.70 -13.60
C ILE A 7 1.19 3.29 -13.61
N ASN A 8 2.51 3.16 -13.73
CA ASN A 8 3.13 1.84 -13.74
C ASN A 8 2.91 1.21 -12.36
N ILE A 9 2.47 -0.05 -12.33
CA ILE A 9 2.24 -0.78 -11.06
C ILE A 9 3.51 -0.77 -10.19
N GLU A 10 4.69 -0.85 -10.83
CA GLU A 10 5.97 -0.80 -10.13
C GLU A 10 6.20 0.55 -9.42
N GLU A 11 5.77 1.66 -10.01
CA GLU A 11 5.88 3.00 -9.40
C GLU A 11 4.95 3.13 -8.18
N ILE A 12 3.77 2.52 -8.24
CA ILE A 12 2.83 2.46 -7.11
C ILE A 12 3.45 1.62 -5.99
N GLU A 13 3.96 0.43 -6.31
CA GLU A 13 4.63 -0.44 -5.33
C GLU A 13 5.82 0.26 -4.65
N GLU A 14 6.70 0.91 -5.41
CA GLU A 14 7.84 1.67 -4.87
C GLU A 14 7.39 2.81 -3.96
N THR A 15 6.31 3.50 -4.35
CA THR A 15 5.73 4.58 -3.55
C THR A 15 5.14 4.03 -2.24
N VAL A 16 4.41 2.91 -2.29
CA VAL A 16 3.85 2.25 -1.10
C VAL A 16 4.98 1.78 -0.17
N GLN A 17 6.02 1.11 -0.70
CA GLN A 17 7.21 0.71 0.08
C GLN A 17 7.85 1.92 0.78
N SER A 18 8.03 3.02 0.04
CA SER A 18 8.60 4.25 0.58
C SER A 18 7.73 4.85 1.69
N ILE A 19 6.40 4.82 1.55
CA ILE A 19 5.49 5.31 2.59
C ILE A 19 5.61 4.43 3.86
N VAL A 20 5.58 3.10 3.70
CA VAL A 20 5.74 2.18 4.83
C VAL A 20 7.05 2.44 5.55
N GLU A 21 8.16 2.55 4.82
CA GLU A 21 9.47 2.81 5.42
C GLU A 21 9.53 4.17 6.13
N ASN A 22 8.97 5.23 5.54
CA ASN A 22 8.99 6.57 6.11
C ASN A 22 8.22 6.68 7.44
N TYR A 23 7.11 5.95 7.59
CA TYR A 23 6.28 6.03 8.80
C TYR A 23 6.61 4.97 9.85
N THR A 24 7.17 3.83 9.45
CA THR A 24 7.42 2.70 10.36
C THR A 24 8.92 2.46 10.63
N GLY A 25 9.81 3.00 9.79
CA GLY A 25 11.24 2.71 9.81
C GLY A 25 11.61 1.31 9.29
N ILE A 26 10.64 0.54 8.80
CA ILE A 26 10.85 -0.82 8.31
C ILE A 26 10.87 -0.83 6.77
N HIS A 27 11.97 -1.32 6.21
CA HIS A 27 12.11 -1.53 4.78
C HIS A 27 11.57 -2.90 4.38
N VAL A 28 10.52 -2.92 3.55
CA VAL A 28 9.86 -4.15 3.09
C VAL A 28 10.38 -4.54 1.71
N ASN A 29 11.26 -5.54 1.64
CA ASN A 29 11.84 -6.02 0.38
C ASN A 29 10.91 -6.96 -0.40
N ASP A 30 10.12 -7.76 0.32
CA ASP A 30 9.18 -8.72 -0.26
C ASP A 30 7.80 -8.06 -0.44
N ARG A 31 7.37 -7.87 -1.68
CA ARG A 31 6.13 -7.17 -2.02
C ARG A 31 4.87 -8.01 -1.75
N GLU A 32 5.04 -9.33 -1.58
CA GLU A 32 3.96 -10.28 -1.25
C GLU A 32 3.86 -10.53 0.26
N LEU A 33 4.76 -9.96 1.07
CA LEU A 33 4.71 -10.10 2.52
C LEU A 33 3.47 -9.41 3.07
N ASN A 34 2.75 -10.11 3.96
CA ASN A 34 1.67 -9.51 4.72
C ASN A 34 2.24 -8.45 5.67
N LEU A 35 1.84 -7.19 5.45
CA LEU A 35 2.31 -6.06 6.23
C LEU A 35 1.76 -6.06 7.67
N LEU A 36 0.69 -6.80 7.98
CA LEU A 36 0.23 -7.01 9.36
C LEU A 36 0.93 -8.17 10.07
N ASP A 37 1.94 -8.78 9.47
CA ASP A 37 2.70 -9.85 10.12
C ASP A 37 3.41 -9.33 11.38
N ASP A 38 3.13 -9.95 12.53
CA ASP A 38 3.70 -9.58 13.83
C ASP A 38 5.24 -9.60 13.84
N THR A 39 5.87 -10.35 12.93
CA THR A 39 7.34 -10.40 12.79
C THR A 39 7.95 -9.07 12.31
N LEU A 40 7.17 -8.22 11.66
CA LEU A 40 7.60 -6.87 11.29
C LEU A 40 7.70 -5.95 12.51
N GLY A 41 7.02 -6.28 13.61
CA GLY A 41 7.06 -5.51 14.85
C GLY A 41 6.50 -4.09 14.72
N ILE A 42 5.68 -3.83 13.71
CA ILE A 42 5.11 -2.50 13.44
C ILE A 42 3.87 -2.29 14.32
N PRO A 43 3.84 -1.25 15.17
CA PRO A 43 2.67 -0.91 15.96
C PRO A 43 1.44 -0.63 15.09
N VAL A 44 0.26 -1.11 15.53
CA VAL A 44 -1.01 -0.87 14.83
C VAL A 44 -1.31 0.62 14.59
N VAL A 45 -0.89 1.49 15.51
CA VAL A 45 -1.05 2.93 15.37
C VAL A 45 -0.28 3.52 14.18
N ASP A 46 0.88 2.94 13.83
CA ASP A 46 1.70 3.44 12.73
C ASP A 46 1.04 3.16 11.38
N TRP A 47 0.29 2.05 11.28
CA TRP A 47 -0.51 1.73 10.09
C TRP A 47 -1.58 2.78 9.78
N LEU A 48 -2.11 3.47 10.80
CA LEU A 48 -3.07 4.56 10.57
C LEU A 48 -2.45 5.70 9.75
N TYR A 49 -1.18 6.03 9.99
CA TYR A 49 -0.47 7.08 9.25
C TYR A 49 -0.07 6.61 7.85
N VAL A 50 0.34 5.35 7.70
CA VAL A 50 0.62 4.73 6.39
C VAL A 50 -0.62 4.78 5.51
N ILE A 51 -1.76 4.29 6.01
CA ILE A 51 -3.03 4.28 5.27
C ILE A 51 -3.41 5.70 4.87
N GLN A 52 -3.39 6.65 5.81
CA GLN A 52 -3.73 8.04 5.53
C GLN A 52 -2.85 8.67 4.43
N GLU A 53 -1.54 8.41 4.43
CA GLU A 53 -0.66 8.95 3.39
C GLU A 53 -0.90 8.31 2.02
N ILE A 54 -1.18 7.00 1.97
CA ILE A 54 -1.52 6.32 0.71
C ILE A 54 -2.81 6.92 0.12
N GLU A 55 -3.87 7.04 0.94
CA GLU A 55 -5.13 7.67 0.52
C GLU A 55 -4.91 9.09 0.00
N ARG A 56 -4.10 9.89 0.71
CA ARG A 56 -3.77 11.25 0.29
C ARG A 56 -3.00 11.29 -1.04
N ARG A 57 -2.06 10.38 -1.25
CA ARG A 57 -1.21 10.35 -2.46
C ARG A 57 -1.96 9.90 -3.70
N PHE A 58 -2.79 8.88 -3.55
CA PHE A 58 -3.46 8.23 -4.67
C PHE A 58 -4.93 8.62 -4.82
N GLN A 59 -5.48 9.41 -3.89
CA GLN A 59 -6.88 9.85 -3.88
C GLN A 59 -7.87 8.67 -3.84
N VAL A 60 -7.53 7.64 -3.07
CA VAL A 60 -8.32 6.41 -2.86
C VAL A 60 -8.83 6.32 -1.43
N ASN A 61 -9.80 5.44 -1.17
CA ASN A 61 -10.25 5.06 0.19
C ASN A 61 -9.75 3.66 0.55
N LEU A 62 -8.47 3.56 0.90
CA LEU A 62 -7.80 2.29 1.18
C LEU A 62 -8.40 1.59 2.40
N ALA A 63 -8.80 2.35 3.43
CA ALA A 63 -9.44 1.77 4.62
C ALA A 63 -10.74 1.05 4.27
N GLU A 64 -11.56 1.62 3.38
CA GLU A 64 -12.79 0.98 2.88
C GLU A 64 -12.47 -0.27 2.04
N MET A 65 -11.46 -0.21 1.17
CA MET A 65 -11.02 -1.36 0.37
C MET A 65 -10.61 -2.54 1.25
N ILE A 66 -9.86 -2.28 2.33
CA ILE A 66 -9.44 -3.29 3.31
C ILE A 66 -10.65 -3.87 4.07
N ALA A 67 -11.67 -3.07 4.35
CA ALA A 67 -12.84 -3.52 5.12
C ALA A 67 -13.79 -4.42 4.29
N ILE A 68 -13.86 -4.20 2.97
CA ILE A 68 -14.73 -4.94 2.06
C ILE A 68 -14.13 -6.29 1.68
N GLU A 69 -12.80 -6.36 1.53
CA GLU A 69 -12.11 -7.58 1.19
C GLU A 69 -11.61 -8.29 2.44
N THR A 70 -11.83 -9.59 2.54
CA THR A 70 -11.35 -10.41 3.65
C THR A 70 -9.83 -10.51 3.64
N PHE A 71 -9.12 -9.51 4.18
CA PHE A 71 -7.69 -9.46 4.61
C PHE A 71 -6.59 -10.11 3.74
N GLU A 72 -6.88 -10.64 2.55
CA GLU A 72 -5.91 -11.34 1.70
C GLU A 72 -4.92 -10.37 1.02
N PHE A 73 -5.15 -9.06 1.11
CA PHE A 73 -4.49 -8.06 0.26
C PHE A 73 -3.64 -7.02 0.99
N PHE A 74 -3.35 -7.18 2.29
CA PHE A 74 -2.52 -6.21 3.00
C PHE A 74 -1.02 -6.42 2.76
N THR A 75 -0.64 -6.51 1.48
CA THR A 75 0.73 -6.59 0.97
C THR A 75 1.01 -5.35 0.11
N VAL A 76 2.28 -5.02 -0.14
CA VAL A 76 2.63 -3.89 -1.02
C VAL A 76 1.99 -4.07 -2.39
N LYS A 77 2.10 -5.27 -2.96
CA LYS A 77 1.54 -5.59 -4.27
C LYS A 77 0.01 -5.53 -4.27
N GLY A 78 -0.63 -6.12 -3.27
CA GLY A 78 -2.09 -6.11 -3.15
C GLY A 78 -2.65 -4.69 -3.06
N ILE A 79 -2.02 -3.84 -2.25
CA ILE A 79 -2.38 -2.41 -2.16
C ILE A 79 -2.18 -1.73 -3.52
N ALA A 80 -1.04 -1.95 -4.20
CA ALA A 80 -0.75 -1.31 -5.47
C ALA A 80 -1.74 -1.74 -6.58
N GLU A 81 -2.12 -3.01 -6.62
CA GLU A 81 -3.10 -3.54 -7.57
C GLU A 81 -4.46 -2.87 -7.37
N LYS A 82 -4.90 -2.69 -6.12
CA LYS A 82 -6.15 -1.98 -5.79
C LYS A 82 -6.14 -0.52 -6.18
N ILE A 83 -5.05 0.18 -5.90
CA ILE A 83 -4.90 1.58 -6.31
C ILE A 83 -5.02 1.72 -7.83
N ARG A 84 -4.44 0.79 -8.59
CA ARG A 84 -4.51 0.78 -10.05
C ARG A 84 -5.91 0.45 -10.58
N GLU A 85 -6.70 -0.35 -9.86
CA GLU A 85 -8.08 -0.69 -10.26
C GLU A 85 -9.05 0.49 -10.10
N GLU A 86 -8.76 1.38 -9.15
CA GLU A 86 -9.63 2.49 -8.74
C GLU A 86 -9.24 3.85 -9.39
N GLY A 87 -8.05 3.95 -9.97
CA GLY A 87 -7.52 5.15 -10.65
C GLY A 87 -7.53 5.06 -12.18
#